data_AF-A0AAU5G7L1-F1
#
_entry.id   AF-A0AAU5G7L1-F1
#
_cell.length_a   1.000
_cell.length_b   1.000
_cell.length_c   1.000
_cell.angle_alpha   90.00
_cell.angle_beta   90.00
_cell.angle_gamma   90.00
#
_symmetry.space_group_name_H-M   'P 1'
#
loop_
_entity.id
_entity.type
_entity.pdbx_description
1 polymer ?
#
loop_
_entity_poly.entity_id
_entity_poly.type
_entity_poly.pdbx_seq_one_letter_code
_entity_poly.pdbx_strand_id
1 'polypeptide(L)'
;MARVPGALDAALKDPAAVTGPVPEHTAPWRQPWLPMHLEYELKYCPTPFQAGDTTYWAFNGSRYEWSGRGAQPGGGEADLRWLTFKNRAFLTPSAPFVLQKQIDRYLDTYSGAPTEGLLALREELGDPGMLSQRLDGFHDWLVQQDGTARTTVHVPEAVARLVGDIQSVPEGGPLEPPADDPGTPFQPVRAGQFTFHDLRIVDRFGRTYDIVNSGNYEQVSLTLAESVAPDSVLHEDLIGTARFVQLGPRLLQGARVRLETVRAVDGQRLSPMARAATTENPLAGWLLLNHLDQTLVVHGPDGVCLGELRVVKDIDGADDSVWLPLPGSPHPDVDAQEFEDAMPHLARFVRTLKDKPAAALTGLLDTIDQTLDTILDDAAQEDGSPLRLIGRPLALVRADLGVELEGPLLSNPSWDQVLGESEEEYDGYRWPVRLGNEKRLGDGLIGYFAGAAGPDQETSYELFHAVMPKGGGGYLTPIDKGHGLAVPARTPDQPVKHHLTLLMDPYAAVHATTDILPVTKVQLPDDLVSEAMRRIRASFRLGPLLAAERVDKAEEARRARAGEEPTEAGVVLPQPASWHGAWSWAEPRGSETEWVELPIVPADSAAHFGDPQAEARYGYLLLDATEK
;
A
#
# COMPACT_ATOMS: atom_id res chain seq x y z
N MET A 1 21.99 8.06 84.41
CA MET A 1 22.03 7.96 82.93
C MET A 1 21.11 9.02 82.36
N ALA A 2 21.65 10.12 81.84
CA ALA A 2 20.86 11.14 81.16
C ALA A 2 20.37 10.59 79.80
N ARG A 3 19.07 10.71 79.51
CA ARG A 3 18.49 10.32 78.22
C ARG A 3 19.11 11.18 77.12
N VAL A 4 19.74 10.52 76.14
CA VAL A 4 20.13 11.16 74.88
C VAL A 4 18.84 11.55 74.15
N PRO A 5 18.66 12.81 73.71
CA PRO A 5 17.47 13.21 72.95
C PRO A 5 17.38 12.40 71.66
N GLY A 6 16.21 11.82 71.39
CA GLY A 6 15.97 11.08 70.14
C GLY A 6 15.94 12.03 68.94
N ALA A 7 16.13 11.50 67.73
CA ALA A 7 16.06 12.27 66.48
C ALA A 7 14.77 13.10 66.34
N LEU A 8 13.66 12.64 66.94
CA LEU A 8 12.39 13.36 66.99
C LEU A 8 12.43 14.63 67.86
N ASP A 9 13.14 14.63 68.98
CA ASP A 9 13.29 15.81 69.84
C ASP A 9 14.18 16.88 69.17
N ALA A 10 15.15 16.45 68.37
CA ALA A 10 15.96 17.34 67.54
C ALA A 10 15.13 17.94 66.39
N ALA A 11 14.29 17.12 65.74
CA ALA A 11 13.38 17.54 64.67
C ALA A 11 12.32 18.55 65.13
N LEU A 12 11.79 18.38 66.34
CA LEU A 12 10.80 19.29 66.93
C LEU A 12 11.39 20.64 67.36
N LYS A 13 12.69 20.68 67.70
CA LYS A 13 13.39 21.91 68.11
C LYS A 13 13.84 22.75 66.92
N ASP A 14 14.19 22.12 65.81
CA ASP A 14 14.56 22.81 64.57
C ASP A 14 13.94 22.12 63.34
N PRO A 15 12.69 22.47 63.00
CA PRO A 15 11.98 21.89 61.86
C PRO A 15 12.67 22.13 60.51
N ALA A 16 13.51 23.17 60.41
CA ALA A 16 14.26 23.50 59.19
C ALA A 16 15.50 22.62 59.00
N ALA A 17 15.96 21.94 60.06
CA ALA A 17 17.11 21.03 60.03
C ALA A 17 16.77 19.60 59.59
N VAL A 18 15.50 19.33 59.25
CA VAL A 18 15.02 18.00 58.86
C VAL A 18 14.51 18.00 57.43
N THR A 19 15.22 17.31 56.55
CA THR A 19 14.78 17.01 55.18
C THR A 19 14.30 15.57 55.11
N GLY A 20 13.03 15.37 54.79
CA GLY A 20 12.45 14.04 54.63
C GLY A 20 11.00 14.11 54.13
N PRO A 21 10.50 13.06 53.45
CA PRO A 21 9.11 12.97 53.06
C PRO A 21 8.23 12.80 54.31
N VAL A 22 7.19 13.62 54.40
CA VAL A 22 6.13 13.48 55.41
C VAL A 22 5.42 12.14 55.17
N PRO A 23 5.17 11.30 56.19
CA PRO A 23 4.45 10.04 56.01
C PRO A 23 3.14 10.24 55.25
N GLU A 24 2.83 9.36 54.29
CA GLU A 24 1.74 9.50 53.31
C GLU A 24 0.38 9.89 53.92
N HIS A 25 0.11 9.41 55.15
CA HIS A 25 -1.15 9.64 55.86
C HIS A 25 -1.13 10.82 56.85
N THR A 26 -0.06 11.63 56.85
CA THR A 26 0.10 12.80 57.75
C THR A 26 0.08 14.13 57.02
N ALA A 27 0.01 14.12 55.68
CA ALA A 27 -0.22 15.32 54.90
C ALA A 27 -1.65 15.85 55.12
N PRO A 28 -1.86 17.17 55.25
CA PRO A 28 -3.21 17.73 55.30
C PRO A 28 -3.93 17.38 53.99
N TRP A 29 -5.17 16.89 54.11
CA TRP A 29 -5.97 16.54 52.94
C TRP A 29 -6.10 17.75 52.01
N ARG A 30 -5.75 17.55 50.74
CA ARG A 30 -5.98 18.50 49.66
C ARG A 30 -6.85 17.82 48.61
N GLN A 31 -7.85 18.54 48.12
CA GLN A 31 -8.74 18.03 47.08
C GLN A 31 -7.94 17.69 45.81
N PRO A 32 -7.89 16.41 45.37
CA PRO A 32 -7.06 15.99 44.26
C PRO A 32 -7.61 16.55 42.94
N TRP A 33 -6.74 17.00 42.04
CA TRP A 33 -7.12 17.41 40.69
C TRP A 33 -7.36 16.16 39.83
N LEU A 34 -8.60 15.96 39.39
CA LEU A 34 -9.05 14.78 38.64
C LEU A 34 -9.79 15.22 37.38
N PRO A 35 -9.08 15.63 36.31
CA PRO A 35 -9.68 15.99 35.03
C PRO A 35 -10.70 14.95 34.55
N MET A 36 -11.87 15.39 34.13
CA MET A 36 -12.96 14.50 33.73
C MET A 36 -13.56 14.91 32.38
N HIS A 37 -13.77 16.21 32.16
CA HIS A 37 -14.33 16.73 30.92
C HIS A 37 -13.38 17.69 30.23
N LEU A 38 -13.42 17.65 28.90
CA LEU A 38 -12.94 18.69 28.02
C LEU A 38 -14.16 19.39 27.44
N GLU A 39 -14.29 20.68 27.68
CA GLU A 39 -15.32 21.51 27.05
C GLU A 39 -14.64 22.44 26.05
N TYR A 40 -15.22 22.55 24.86
CA TYR A 40 -14.60 23.32 23.78
C TYR A 40 -15.64 24.00 22.89
N GLU A 41 -15.28 25.20 22.45
CA GLU A 41 -15.88 25.94 21.35
C GLU A 41 -14.83 26.10 20.26
N LEU A 42 -15.08 25.53 19.09
CA LEU A 42 -14.23 25.69 17.92
C LEU A 42 -14.92 26.55 16.87
N LYS A 43 -14.11 27.35 16.17
CA LYS A 43 -14.49 28.09 14.97
C LYS A 43 -13.89 27.37 13.77
N TYR A 44 -14.74 26.86 12.90
CA TYR A 44 -14.39 26.08 11.72
C TYR A 44 -14.66 26.87 10.45
N CYS A 45 -13.67 26.94 9.56
CA CYS A 45 -13.81 27.52 8.23
C CYS A 45 -13.69 26.41 7.18
N PRO A 46 -14.76 26.14 6.40
CA PRO A 46 -14.73 25.17 5.32
C PRO A 46 -13.76 25.58 4.20
N THR A 47 -12.91 24.65 3.78
CA THR A 47 -12.09 24.77 2.58
C THR A 47 -12.44 23.60 1.66
N PRO A 48 -13.53 23.69 0.87
CA PRO A 48 -14.04 22.58 0.05
C PRO A 48 -12.95 21.94 -0.81
N PHE A 49 -13.07 20.62 -1.02
CA PHE A 49 -12.14 19.86 -1.86
C PHE A 49 -12.09 20.44 -3.28
N GLN A 50 -13.27 20.70 -3.84
CA GLN A 50 -13.48 21.24 -5.17
C GLN A 50 -14.71 22.15 -5.13
N ALA A 51 -14.72 23.19 -5.95
CA ALA A 51 -15.92 23.98 -6.25
C ALA A 51 -16.03 24.19 -7.77
N GLY A 52 -17.11 23.70 -8.37
CA GLY A 52 -17.23 23.61 -9.83
C GLY A 52 -16.08 22.80 -10.42
N ASP A 53 -15.39 23.34 -11.43
CA ASP A 53 -14.25 22.65 -12.07
C ASP A 53 -12.89 22.87 -11.37
N THR A 54 -12.86 23.62 -10.26
CA THR A 54 -11.60 23.97 -9.59
C THR A 54 -11.37 23.13 -8.34
N THR A 55 -10.31 22.32 -8.36
CA THR A 55 -9.83 21.58 -7.19
C THR A 55 -8.89 22.45 -6.33
N TYR A 56 -9.14 22.55 -5.03
CA TYR A 56 -8.35 23.37 -4.09
C TYR A 56 -7.34 22.58 -3.26
N TRP A 57 -7.39 21.25 -3.34
CA TRP A 57 -6.51 20.34 -2.62
C TRP A 57 -5.77 19.42 -3.58
N ALA A 58 -4.45 19.36 -3.45
CA ALA A 58 -3.61 18.54 -4.31
C ALA A 58 -3.04 17.35 -3.53
N PHE A 59 -3.24 16.14 -4.03
CA PHE A 59 -2.56 14.97 -3.50
C PHE A 59 -1.09 14.98 -3.94
N ASN A 60 -0.17 15.00 -2.97
CA ASN A 60 1.27 15.06 -3.21
C ASN A 60 1.93 13.66 -3.32
N GLY A 61 1.13 12.59 -3.26
CA GLY A 61 1.58 11.20 -3.25
C GLY A 61 1.71 10.58 -1.86
N SER A 62 1.54 11.35 -0.78
CA SER A 62 1.44 10.87 0.60
C SER A 62 0.30 11.51 1.38
N ARG A 63 0.03 12.80 1.19
CA ARG A 63 -1.06 13.56 1.81
C ARG A 63 -1.69 14.57 0.87
N TYR A 64 -2.89 15.06 1.20
CA TYR A 64 -3.46 16.23 0.54
C TYR A 64 -2.88 17.52 1.12
N GLU A 65 -2.47 18.42 0.22
CA GLU A 65 -2.01 19.77 0.54
C GLU A 65 -3.04 20.79 0.06
N TRP A 66 -3.36 21.75 0.92
CA TRP A 66 -4.30 22.82 0.57
C TRP A 66 -3.60 23.92 -0.24
N SER A 67 -4.26 24.40 -1.31
CA SER A 67 -3.73 25.44 -2.20
C SER A 67 -3.82 26.87 -1.65
N GLY A 68 -4.33 27.07 -0.43
CA GLY A 68 -4.56 28.40 0.16
C GLY A 68 -5.74 29.16 -0.44
N ARG A 69 -6.57 28.51 -1.27
CA ARG A 69 -7.73 29.12 -1.96
C ARG A 69 -8.99 28.29 -1.74
N GLY A 70 -10.14 28.89 -2.04
CA GLY A 70 -11.44 28.23 -1.98
C GLY A 70 -12.12 28.27 -0.60
N ALA A 71 -11.51 28.92 0.40
CA ALA A 71 -12.19 29.20 1.66
C ALA A 71 -13.45 30.03 1.41
N GLN A 72 -14.57 29.64 2.02
CA GLN A 72 -15.86 30.28 1.75
C GLN A 72 -15.91 31.70 2.36
N PRO A 73 -16.36 32.72 1.61
CA PRO A 73 -16.58 34.05 2.16
C PRO A 73 -17.82 34.07 3.07
N GLY A 74 -17.83 34.93 4.08
CA GLY A 74 -18.94 34.96 5.05
C GLY A 74 -18.93 36.09 6.07
N GLY A 75 -18.26 37.21 5.80
CA GLY A 75 -18.34 38.41 6.64
C GLY A 75 -17.73 38.28 8.04
N GLY A 76 -17.01 37.18 8.32
CA GLY A 76 -16.32 36.95 9.59
C GLY A 76 -14.89 37.50 9.60
N GLU A 77 -14.04 36.94 10.46
CA GLU A 77 -12.60 37.28 10.50
C GLU A 77 -11.98 37.01 9.11
N ALA A 78 -11.24 38.00 8.60
CA ALA A 78 -10.72 38.03 7.23
C ALA A 78 -11.77 37.88 6.11
N ASP A 79 -13.02 38.28 6.36
CA ASP A 79 -14.18 38.13 5.46
C ASP A 79 -14.55 36.67 5.13
N LEU A 80 -14.06 35.73 5.93
CA LEU A 80 -14.30 34.30 5.77
C LEU A 80 -15.54 33.85 6.54
N ARG A 81 -16.12 32.73 6.09
CA ARG A 81 -17.22 32.06 6.77
C ARG A 81 -16.68 31.23 7.93
N TRP A 82 -17.08 31.60 9.15
CA TRP A 82 -16.73 30.90 10.38
C TRP A 82 -17.95 30.27 11.01
N LEU A 83 -17.92 28.95 11.13
CA LEU A 83 -18.96 28.14 11.74
C LEU A 83 -18.56 27.80 13.16
N THR A 84 -19.51 27.82 14.10
CA THR A 84 -19.23 27.56 15.50
C THR A 84 -19.74 26.20 15.92
N PHE A 85 -18.86 25.34 16.44
CA PHE A 85 -19.24 24.06 17.03
C PHE A 85 -18.85 24.05 18.51
N LYS A 86 -19.80 23.67 19.37
CA LYS A 86 -19.61 23.58 20.82
C LYS A 86 -19.94 22.18 21.27
N ASN A 87 -19.04 21.57 22.04
CA ASN A 87 -19.34 20.28 22.66
C ASN A 87 -18.53 20.08 23.95
N ARG A 88 -18.87 19.01 24.66
CA ARG A 88 -18.11 18.48 25.80
C ARG A 88 -17.79 17.02 25.57
N ALA A 89 -16.61 16.60 25.97
CA ALA A 89 -16.15 15.23 25.83
C ALA A 89 -15.51 14.72 27.12
N PHE A 90 -15.53 13.42 27.37
CA PHE A 90 -14.87 12.82 28.53
C PHE A 90 -13.38 12.67 28.27
N LEU A 91 -12.54 13.05 29.22
CA LEU A 91 -11.10 12.81 29.14
C LEU A 91 -10.79 11.38 29.60
N THR A 92 -9.98 10.67 28.82
CA THR A 92 -9.57 9.30 29.14
C THR A 92 -8.08 9.09 28.87
N PRO A 93 -7.38 8.24 29.64
CA PRO A 93 -5.98 7.87 29.37
C PRO A 93 -5.87 6.82 28.25
N SER A 94 -6.68 6.96 27.19
CA SER A 94 -6.80 5.96 26.12
C SER A 94 -5.57 5.89 25.22
N ALA A 95 -4.96 7.03 24.87
CA ALA A 95 -3.79 7.05 24.00
C ALA A 95 -2.56 6.30 24.60
N PRO A 96 -2.14 6.56 25.86
CA PRO A 96 -1.08 5.77 26.49
C PRO A 96 -1.37 4.28 26.49
N PHE A 97 -2.60 3.89 26.87
CA PHE A 97 -3.01 2.49 26.90
C PHE A 97 -2.90 1.81 25.52
N VAL A 98 -3.38 2.48 24.46
CA VAL A 98 -3.32 1.93 23.10
C VAL A 98 -1.87 1.79 22.63
N LEU A 99 -1.03 2.80 22.86
CA LEU A 99 0.38 2.77 22.46
C LEU A 99 1.15 1.66 23.20
N GLN A 100 0.92 1.49 24.50
CA GLN A 100 1.50 0.38 25.26
C GLN A 100 1.08 -0.97 24.67
N LYS A 101 -0.19 -1.16 24.31
CA LYS A 101 -0.65 -2.42 23.71
C LYS A 101 -0.13 -2.66 22.30
N GLN A 102 0.15 -1.62 21.54
CA GLN A 102 0.84 -1.74 20.25
C GLN A 102 2.30 -2.15 20.44
N ILE A 103 3.00 -1.56 21.41
CA ILE A 103 4.36 -1.95 21.77
C ILE A 103 4.39 -3.41 22.24
N ASP A 104 3.49 -3.80 23.15
CA ASP A 104 3.36 -5.19 23.62
C ASP A 104 3.25 -6.16 22.43
N ARG A 105 2.34 -5.89 21.50
CA ARG A 105 2.14 -6.71 20.30
C ARG A 105 3.39 -6.77 19.42
N TYR A 106 4.08 -5.65 19.25
CA TYR A 106 5.29 -5.60 18.45
C TYR A 106 6.40 -6.44 19.08
N LEU A 107 6.59 -6.31 20.39
CA LEU A 107 7.56 -7.09 21.17
C LEU A 107 7.27 -8.60 21.14
N ASP A 108 5.99 -8.99 21.17
CA ASP A 108 5.58 -10.39 21.05
C ASP A 108 5.83 -10.95 19.64
N THR A 109 5.79 -10.10 18.61
CA THR A 109 5.94 -10.50 17.20
C THR A 109 7.41 -10.58 16.79
N TYR A 110 8.26 -9.68 17.30
CA TYR A 110 9.66 -9.56 16.91
C TYR A 110 10.59 -9.70 18.12
N SER A 111 11.41 -10.76 18.15
CA SER A 111 12.45 -10.95 19.18
C SER A 111 13.82 -10.48 18.67
N GLY A 112 14.46 -9.50 19.32
CA GLY A 112 15.85 -9.11 18.98
C GLY A 112 16.38 -7.82 19.62
N ALA A 113 17.61 -7.43 19.26
CA ALA A 113 18.25 -6.17 19.68
C ALA A 113 17.48 -4.85 19.32
N PRO A 114 16.63 -4.76 18.28
CA PRO A 114 15.91 -3.53 17.94
C PRO A 114 14.84 -3.09 18.93
N THR A 115 14.50 -3.91 19.93
CA THR A 115 13.35 -3.70 20.81
C THR A 115 13.68 -3.13 22.18
N GLU A 116 14.95 -2.94 22.53
CA GLU A 116 15.36 -2.43 23.86
C GLU A 116 14.78 -1.03 24.15
N GLY A 117 14.80 -0.12 23.17
CA GLY A 117 14.21 1.22 23.33
C GLY A 117 12.69 1.22 23.47
N LEU A 118 12.00 0.22 22.91
CA LEU A 118 10.55 0.10 22.99
C LEU A 118 10.08 -0.30 24.38
N LEU A 119 10.87 -1.10 25.11
CA LEU A 119 10.58 -1.46 26.49
C LEU A 119 10.63 -0.23 27.41
N ALA A 120 11.67 0.60 27.27
CA ALA A 120 11.77 1.85 28.04
C ALA A 120 10.60 2.81 27.74
N LEU A 121 10.25 2.97 26.46
CA LEU A 121 9.10 3.78 26.04
C LEU A 121 7.78 3.24 26.61
N ARG A 122 7.59 1.92 26.64
CA ARG A 122 6.41 1.29 27.23
C ARG A 122 6.27 1.63 28.71
N GLU A 123 7.37 1.60 29.47
CA GLU A 123 7.39 1.98 30.89
C GLU A 123 7.05 3.45 31.09
N GLU A 124 7.62 4.34 30.26
CA GLU A 124 7.34 5.79 30.28
C GLU A 124 5.85 6.09 29.99
N LEU A 125 5.26 5.41 29.00
CA LEU A 125 3.82 5.52 28.68
C LEU A 125 2.91 4.98 29.80
N GLY A 126 3.45 4.32 30.83
CA GLY A 126 2.70 3.87 32.00
C GLY A 126 2.35 4.98 32.98
N ASP A 127 2.90 6.17 32.81
CA ASP A 127 2.57 7.34 33.62
C ASP A 127 1.16 7.87 33.28
N PRO A 128 0.24 7.99 34.27
CA PRO A 128 -1.11 8.51 34.07
C PRO A 128 -1.20 9.98 33.64
N GLY A 129 -0.08 10.69 33.45
CA GLY A 129 -0.04 12.12 33.12
C GLY A 129 -0.65 12.53 31.76
N MET A 130 -0.93 11.59 30.85
CA MET A 130 -1.45 11.91 29.51
C MET A 130 -2.92 11.49 29.34
N LEU A 131 -3.76 12.49 29.08
CA LEU A 131 -5.18 12.31 28.75
C LEU A 131 -5.42 12.66 27.28
N SER A 132 -6.31 11.92 26.65
CA SER A 132 -6.63 12.06 25.22
C SER A 132 -8.12 11.97 25.00
N GLN A 133 -8.64 12.72 24.03
CA GLN A 133 -10.03 12.63 23.63
C GLN A 133 -10.22 13.04 22.16
N ARG A 134 -11.22 12.44 21.51
CA ARG A 134 -11.65 12.82 20.16
C ARG A 134 -12.67 13.96 20.22
N LEU A 135 -12.71 14.79 19.17
CA LEU A 135 -13.75 15.82 19.00
C LEU A 135 -15.07 15.15 18.58
N ASP A 136 -15.71 14.45 19.52
CA ASP A 136 -16.93 13.69 19.27
C ASP A 136 -18.06 14.61 18.76
N GLY A 137 -18.88 14.09 17.84
CA GLY A 137 -20.00 14.82 17.23
C GLY A 137 -19.60 15.88 16.19
N PHE A 138 -18.30 16.20 16.03
CA PHE A 138 -17.87 17.19 15.05
C PHE A 138 -18.11 16.74 13.60
N HIS A 139 -17.85 15.47 13.27
CA HIS A 139 -18.14 14.93 11.94
C HIS A 139 -19.63 14.84 11.66
N ASP A 140 -20.41 14.39 12.66
CA ASP A 140 -21.87 14.35 12.57
C ASP A 140 -22.44 15.74 12.28
N TRP A 141 -21.95 16.78 12.98
CA TRP A 141 -22.34 18.17 12.76
C TRP A 141 -22.06 18.66 11.33
N LEU A 142 -20.95 18.24 10.70
CA LEU A 142 -20.63 18.60 9.31
C LEU A 142 -21.57 17.97 8.28
N VAL A 143 -22.10 16.77 8.56
CA VAL A 143 -23.14 16.14 7.75
C VAL A 143 -24.55 16.51 8.22
N GLN A 144 -24.66 17.55 9.06
CA GLN A 144 -25.89 18.02 9.69
C GLN A 144 -26.66 16.95 10.46
N GLN A 145 -25.96 15.92 10.93
CA GLN A 145 -26.50 14.96 11.87
C GLN A 145 -26.32 15.50 13.29
N ASP A 146 -27.42 15.63 14.01
CA ASP A 146 -27.36 16.01 15.40
C ASP A 146 -27.08 14.78 16.28
N GLY A 147 -25.81 14.56 16.63
CA GLY A 147 -25.43 13.59 17.66
C GLY A 147 -26.01 13.91 19.05
N THR A 148 -26.48 15.15 19.22
CA THR A 148 -27.25 15.62 20.37
C THR A 148 -28.76 15.44 20.20
N ALA A 149 -29.24 14.62 19.25
CA ALA A 149 -30.61 14.10 19.23
C ALA A 149 -30.99 13.29 20.50
N ARG A 150 -30.14 13.28 21.53
CA ARG A 150 -30.42 12.85 22.91
C ARG A 150 -30.58 14.01 23.92
N THR A 151 -30.53 15.25 23.49
CA THR A 151 -30.83 16.44 24.27
C THR A 151 -32.04 17.16 23.67
N THR A 152 -33.19 16.70 24.13
CA THR A 152 -34.42 17.48 24.34
C THR A 152 -34.21 19.00 24.35
N VAL A 153 -34.81 19.69 23.38
CA VAL A 153 -34.87 21.16 23.37
C VAL A 153 -35.97 21.66 24.31
N HIS A 154 -35.67 22.83 24.82
CA HIS A 154 -36.22 23.56 25.94
C HIS A 154 -37.75 23.77 25.88
N VAL A 155 -38.42 23.33 26.95
CA VAL A 155 -39.86 23.52 27.16
C VAL A 155 -40.11 24.91 27.79
N PRO A 156 -40.93 25.80 27.19
CA PRO A 156 -41.33 27.07 27.82
C PRO A 156 -41.99 26.84 29.19
N GLU A 157 -41.72 27.72 30.16
CA GLU A 157 -41.94 27.45 31.59
C GLU A 157 -43.41 27.16 31.98
N ALA A 158 -44.38 27.67 31.23
CA ALA A 158 -45.80 27.41 31.49
C ALA A 158 -46.25 25.99 31.08
N VAL A 159 -45.58 25.39 30.09
CA VAL A 159 -45.94 24.11 29.47
C VAL A 159 -45.24 22.95 30.18
N ALA A 160 -44.01 23.16 30.67
CA ALA A 160 -43.27 22.20 31.50
C ALA A 160 -43.98 21.88 32.84
N ARG A 161 -44.87 22.77 33.31
CA ARG A 161 -45.59 22.61 34.58
C ARG A 161 -46.81 21.67 34.51
N LEU A 162 -47.28 21.32 33.31
CA LEU A 162 -48.54 20.58 33.13
C LEU A 162 -48.37 19.13 32.68
N VAL A 163 -47.42 18.84 31.80
CA VAL A 163 -47.63 17.72 30.86
C VAL A 163 -46.94 16.43 31.28
N GLY A 164 -45.76 16.49 31.89
CA GLY A 164 -44.90 15.31 31.71
C GLY A 164 -44.73 15.04 30.21
N ASP A 165 -44.72 13.78 29.80
CA ASP A 165 -43.72 13.20 28.88
C ASP A 165 -43.25 13.98 27.62
N ILE A 166 -42.05 14.52 27.80
CA ILE A 166 -40.79 14.52 27.05
C ILE A 166 -40.59 13.62 25.79
N GLN A 167 -41.57 13.45 24.90
CA GLN A 167 -41.28 13.06 23.51
C GLN A 167 -41.43 14.25 22.57
N SER A 168 -40.38 15.06 22.47
CA SER A 168 -40.28 16.10 21.43
C SER A 168 -39.70 15.49 20.16
N VAL A 169 -40.43 15.64 19.06
CA VAL A 169 -39.89 15.49 17.70
C VAL A 169 -38.83 16.58 17.51
N PRO A 170 -37.68 16.32 16.85
CA PRO A 170 -36.74 17.37 16.50
C PRO A 170 -37.49 18.55 15.88
N GLU A 171 -37.24 19.78 16.37
CA GLU A 171 -37.73 20.96 15.69
C GLU A 171 -37.09 20.97 14.30
N GLY A 172 -37.91 20.74 13.28
CA GLY A 172 -37.45 20.86 11.91
C GLY A 172 -36.94 22.27 11.70
N GLY A 173 -35.69 22.39 11.22
CA GLY A 173 -35.15 23.67 10.78
C GLY A 173 -36.09 24.34 9.76
N PRO A 174 -35.92 25.65 9.52
CA PRO A 174 -36.79 26.37 8.59
C PRO A 174 -36.74 25.74 7.19
N LEU A 175 -37.91 25.66 6.53
CA LEU A 175 -38.06 25.18 5.15
C LEU A 175 -37.25 25.99 4.13
N GLU A 176 -36.88 27.23 4.47
CA GLU A 176 -35.94 28.06 3.74
C GLU A 176 -35.04 28.73 4.79
N PRO A 177 -33.73 28.47 4.81
CA PRO A 177 -32.83 29.17 5.72
C PRO A 177 -32.80 30.68 5.40
N PRO A 178 -32.64 31.56 6.40
CA PRO A 178 -32.49 32.99 6.16
C PRO A 178 -31.36 33.28 5.17
N ALA A 179 -31.58 34.23 4.24
CA ALA A 179 -30.56 34.61 3.26
C ALA A 179 -29.23 35.07 3.90
N ASP A 180 -29.31 35.61 5.12
CA ASP A 180 -28.17 36.12 5.88
C ASP A 180 -27.51 35.05 6.79
N ASP A 181 -28.14 33.88 6.98
CA ASP A 181 -27.61 32.76 7.76
C ASP A 181 -28.05 31.42 7.14
N PRO A 182 -27.35 30.95 6.09
CA PRO A 182 -27.63 29.67 5.44
C PRO A 182 -27.37 28.43 6.34
N GLY A 183 -27.04 28.61 7.62
CA GLY A 183 -26.80 27.53 8.57
C GLY A 183 -25.46 26.82 8.37
N THR A 184 -25.36 25.59 8.89
CA THR A 184 -24.15 24.76 8.72
C THR A 184 -24.18 24.12 7.33
N PRO A 185 -23.17 24.35 6.46
CA PRO A 185 -23.14 23.72 5.15
C PRO A 185 -23.01 22.20 5.31
N PHE A 186 -23.79 21.46 4.52
CA PHE A 186 -23.63 20.02 4.41
C PHE A 186 -22.28 19.71 3.74
N GLN A 187 -21.38 19.05 4.48
CA GLN A 187 -20.01 18.79 4.04
C GLN A 187 -19.64 17.30 4.22
N PRO A 188 -20.09 16.43 3.30
CA PRO A 188 -19.81 14.98 3.34
C PRO A 188 -18.32 14.66 3.09
N VAL A 189 -17.61 15.56 2.42
CA VAL A 189 -16.14 15.54 2.30
C VAL A 189 -15.56 16.60 3.23
N ARG A 190 -15.11 16.17 4.41
CA ARG A 190 -14.52 17.06 5.42
C ARG A 190 -13.20 17.62 4.93
N ALA A 191 -13.14 18.94 4.75
CA ALA A 191 -11.94 19.69 4.41
C ALA A 191 -12.05 21.12 4.94
N GLY A 192 -11.12 21.56 5.79
CA GLY A 192 -11.19 22.90 6.40
C GLY A 192 -10.11 23.13 7.45
N GLN A 193 -10.10 24.32 8.02
CA GLN A 193 -9.28 24.60 9.19
C GLN A 193 -10.16 25.07 10.34
N PHE A 194 -9.74 24.79 11.57
CA PHE A 194 -10.39 25.33 12.75
C PHE A 194 -9.40 25.92 13.75
N THR A 195 -9.91 26.78 14.61
CA THR A 195 -9.23 27.29 15.80
C THR A 195 -10.12 27.11 17.02
N PHE A 196 -9.52 27.03 18.21
CA PHE A 196 -10.27 27.03 19.47
C PHE A 196 -10.54 28.47 19.90
N HIS A 197 -11.78 28.76 20.25
CA HIS A 197 -12.18 30.04 20.84
C HIS A 197 -12.41 29.91 22.36
N ASP A 198 -12.85 28.74 22.82
CA ASP A 198 -12.91 28.35 24.23
C ASP A 198 -12.42 26.90 24.34
N LEU A 199 -11.57 26.61 25.32
CA LEU A 199 -11.07 25.27 25.60
C LEU A 199 -10.75 25.18 27.09
N ARG A 200 -11.48 24.35 27.81
CA ARG A 200 -11.30 24.19 29.26
C ARG A 200 -11.43 22.75 29.70
N ILE A 201 -10.67 22.43 30.74
CA ILE A 201 -10.73 21.14 31.42
C ILE A 201 -11.56 21.32 32.69
N VAL A 202 -12.56 20.47 32.87
CA VAL A 202 -13.38 20.43 34.08
C VAL A 202 -13.08 19.16 34.85
N ASP A 203 -12.72 19.29 36.12
CA ASP A 203 -12.46 18.15 36.99
C ASP A 203 -13.75 17.56 37.59
N ARG A 204 -13.62 16.39 38.23
CA ARG A 204 -14.74 15.69 38.89
C ARG A 204 -15.44 16.52 39.99
N PHE A 205 -14.79 17.56 40.49
CA PHE A 205 -15.30 18.43 41.54
C PHE A 205 -15.79 19.79 41.03
N GLY A 206 -15.83 20.00 39.70
CA GLY A 206 -16.29 21.22 39.06
C GLY A 206 -15.26 22.36 39.03
N ARG A 207 -14.00 22.11 39.41
CA ARG A 207 -12.92 23.09 39.19
C ARG A 207 -12.56 23.09 37.70
N THR A 208 -12.37 24.28 37.15
CA THR A 208 -12.02 24.47 35.74
C THR A 208 -10.56 24.90 35.59
N TYR A 209 -9.96 24.49 34.48
CA TYR A 209 -8.68 24.99 34.00
C TYR A 209 -8.87 25.47 32.56
N ASP A 210 -8.92 26.79 32.37
CA ASP A 210 -9.19 27.42 31.08
C ASP A 210 -7.87 27.57 30.31
N ILE A 211 -7.75 26.83 29.20
CA ILE A 211 -6.58 26.83 28.32
C ILE A 211 -6.73 27.92 27.26
N VAL A 212 -7.89 27.96 26.63
CA VAL A 212 -8.27 28.96 25.62
C VAL A 212 -9.54 29.66 26.08
N ASN A 213 -9.56 30.98 25.97
CA ASN A 213 -10.70 31.83 26.30
C ASN A 213 -10.71 33.08 25.42
N SER A 214 -11.75 33.90 25.57
CA SER A 214 -11.93 35.14 24.79
C SER A 214 -10.79 36.16 24.91
N GLY A 215 -9.93 36.05 25.92
CA GLY A 215 -8.78 36.94 26.12
C GLY A 215 -7.48 36.46 25.50
N ASN A 216 -7.36 35.17 25.15
CA ASN A 216 -6.11 34.59 24.66
C ASN A 216 -6.25 33.71 23.41
N TYR A 217 -7.44 33.55 22.82
CA TYR A 217 -7.65 32.65 21.67
C TYR A 217 -6.77 32.96 20.45
N GLU A 218 -6.37 34.22 20.27
CA GLU A 218 -5.44 34.61 19.20
C GLU A 218 -3.96 34.35 19.53
N GLN A 219 -3.68 34.07 20.81
CA GLN A 219 -2.34 34.00 21.37
C GLN A 219 -1.92 32.58 21.81
N VAL A 220 -2.80 31.60 21.66
CA VAL A 220 -2.52 30.21 22.05
C VAL A 220 -1.78 29.50 20.91
N SER A 221 -0.66 28.88 21.26
CA SER A 221 0.11 28.01 20.36
C SER A 221 -0.17 26.55 20.70
N LEU A 222 -0.65 25.79 19.71
CA LEU A 222 -0.93 24.37 19.84
C LEU A 222 0.26 23.55 19.34
N THR A 223 0.54 22.42 20.00
CA THR A 223 1.46 21.42 19.46
C THR A 223 0.71 20.56 18.46
N LEU A 224 0.99 20.77 17.17
CA LEU A 224 0.31 20.09 16.07
C LEU A 224 1.14 18.91 15.57
N ALA A 225 0.47 17.80 15.27
CA ALA A 225 1.07 16.74 14.48
C ALA A 225 1.22 17.20 13.03
N GLU A 226 2.23 16.68 12.32
CA GLU A 226 2.50 17.04 10.92
C GLU A 226 1.26 16.88 10.02
N SER A 227 0.42 15.89 10.28
CA SER A 227 -0.79 15.58 9.52
C SER A 227 -1.93 16.59 9.66
N VAL A 228 -1.89 17.45 10.68
CA VAL A 228 -2.91 18.49 10.93
C VAL A 228 -2.31 19.89 10.99
N ALA A 229 -1.01 20.01 10.72
CA ALA A 229 -0.34 21.29 10.56
C ALA A 229 -0.83 21.95 9.26
N PRO A 230 -1.24 23.22 9.29
CA PRO A 230 -1.64 23.95 8.10
C PRO A 230 -0.53 24.04 7.05
N ASP A 231 -0.83 23.74 5.79
CA ASP A 231 0.08 24.00 4.65
C ASP A 231 0.12 25.49 4.31
N SER A 232 -1.01 26.16 4.51
CA SER A 232 -1.25 27.57 4.25
C SER A 232 -2.20 28.09 5.33
N VAL A 233 -2.11 29.37 5.68
CA VAL A 233 -3.03 29.97 6.67
C VAL A 233 -4.25 30.55 5.98
N LEU A 234 -5.40 30.51 6.65
CA LEU A 234 -6.61 31.22 6.22
C LEU A 234 -6.37 32.73 6.17
N HIS A 235 -5.63 33.28 7.15
CA HIS A 235 -5.17 34.66 7.17
C HIS A 235 -3.97 34.83 8.12
N GLU A 236 -3.26 35.95 7.99
CA GLU A 236 -2.07 36.25 8.81
C GLU A 236 -2.46 36.83 10.17
N ASP A 237 -1.91 36.26 11.25
CA ASP A 237 -2.13 36.68 12.64
C ASP A 237 -0.82 36.79 13.44
N LEU A 238 -0.89 37.34 14.65
CA LEU A 238 0.26 37.57 15.56
C LEU A 238 1.13 36.33 15.85
N ILE A 239 0.55 35.12 15.86
CA ILE A 239 1.26 33.86 16.12
C ILE A 239 1.33 32.97 14.86
N GLY A 240 0.82 33.45 13.72
CA GLY A 240 0.84 32.70 12.46
C GLY A 240 0.04 31.38 12.51
N THR A 241 0.61 30.30 11.98
CA THR A 241 -0.04 28.98 11.81
C THR A 241 -0.35 28.24 13.11
N ALA A 242 0.26 28.61 14.24
CA ALA A 242 0.32 27.73 15.41
C ALA A 242 -1.02 27.59 16.17
N ARG A 243 -2.03 28.43 15.87
CA ARG A 243 -3.39 28.31 16.42
C ARG A 243 -4.34 27.52 15.51
N PHE A 244 -4.02 27.39 14.22
CA PHE A 244 -4.89 26.76 13.24
C PHE A 244 -4.60 25.27 13.13
N VAL A 245 -5.66 24.46 13.15
CA VAL A 245 -5.60 23.03 12.91
C VAL A 245 -6.23 22.75 11.54
N GLN A 246 -5.47 22.15 10.64
CA GLN A 246 -5.93 21.81 9.30
C GLN A 246 -6.46 20.38 9.26
N LEU A 247 -7.68 20.22 8.75
CA LEU A 247 -8.31 18.95 8.48
C LEU A 247 -8.37 18.76 6.97
N GLY A 248 -7.50 17.88 6.45
CA GLY A 248 -7.50 17.51 5.04
C GLY A 248 -8.77 16.74 4.63
N PRO A 249 -9.02 16.65 3.30
CA PRO A 249 -10.12 15.89 2.71
C PRO A 249 -10.26 14.50 3.31
N ARG A 250 -11.44 14.20 3.85
CA ARG A 250 -11.84 12.86 4.30
C ARG A 250 -13.32 12.64 3.98
N LEU A 251 -13.63 11.47 3.45
CA LEU A 251 -15.02 11.02 3.31
C LEU A 251 -15.58 10.73 4.69
N LEU A 252 -16.70 11.37 5.04
CA LEU A 252 -17.40 11.09 6.30
C LEU A 252 -18.30 9.85 6.21
N GLN A 253 -18.62 9.42 4.99
CA GLN A 253 -19.23 8.12 4.74
C GLN A 253 -18.19 7.00 4.86
N GLY A 254 -18.62 5.84 5.38
CA GLY A 254 -17.83 4.61 5.33
C GLY A 254 -17.44 4.29 3.89
N ALA A 255 -16.15 4.05 3.66
CA ALA A 255 -15.63 3.72 2.34
C ALA A 255 -14.34 2.91 2.46
N ARG A 256 -13.96 2.21 1.39
CA ARG A 256 -12.70 1.46 1.31
C ARG A 256 -12.08 1.54 -0.08
N VAL A 257 -10.76 1.54 -0.11
CA VAL A 257 -10.03 1.25 -1.35
C VAL A 257 -10.12 -0.26 -1.59
N ARG A 258 -10.46 -0.66 -2.79
CA ARG A 258 -10.54 -2.05 -3.20
C ARG A 258 -9.46 -2.33 -4.23
N LEU A 259 -8.39 -2.98 -3.79
CA LEU A 259 -7.34 -3.53 -4.65
C LEU A 259 -7.40 -5.05 -4.53
N GLU A 260 -7.95 -5.73 -5.54
CA GLU A 260 -8.15 -7.17 -5.53
C GLU A 260 -7.55 -7.81 -6.78
N THR A 261 -6.93 -8.98 -6.63
CA THR A 261 -6.50 -9.80 -7.77
C THR A 261 -7.70 -10.36 -8.52
N VAL A 262 -7.65 -10.34 -9.85
CA VAL A 262 -8.70 -10.88 -10.74
C VAL A 262 -8.13 -11.95 -11.64
N ARG A 263 -8.98 -12.82 -12.17
CA ARG A 263 -8.57 -13.91 -13.06
C ARG A 263 -7.84 -13.36 -14.28
N ALA A 264 -6.70 -13.97 -14.61
CA ALA A 264 -5.80 -13.43 -15.60
C ALA A 264 -6.41 -13.40 -17.02
N VAL A 265 -7.23 -14.39 -17.37
CA VAL A 265 -7.77 -14.56 -18.73
C VAL A 265 -8.89 -13.59 -19.09
N ASP A 266 -9.79 -13.27 -18.16
CA ASP A 266 -11.01 -12.51 -18.46
C ASP A 266 -11.36 -11.43 -17.43
N GLY A 267 -10.51 -11.21 -16.42
CA GLY A 267 -10.70 -10.16 -15.42
C GLY A 267 -11.83 -10.43 -14.43
N GLN A 268 -12.41 -11.64 -14.39
CA GLN A 268 -13.45 -11.95 -13.41
C GLN A 268 -12.88 -12.07 -12.00
N ARG A 269 -13.71 -11.73 -11.01
CA ARG A 269 -13.33 -11.87 -9.59
C ARG A 269 -13.06 -13.34 -9.26
N LEU A 270 -11.94 -13.59 -8.59
CA LEU A 270 -11.58 -14.92 -8.12
C LEU A 270 -12.54 -15.41 -7.03
N SER A 271 -12.82 -16.71 -7.02
CA SER A 271 -13.48 -17.34 -5.88
C SER A 271 -12.59 -17.24 -4.63
N PRO A 272 -13.16 -17.01 -3.44
CA PRO A 272 -12.41 -17.15 -2.18
C PRO A 272 -11.80 -18.54 -1.97
N MET A 273 -12.28 -19.55 -2.72
CA MET A 273 -11.78 -20.93 -2.69
C MET A 273 -10.81 -21.24 -3.86
N ALA A 274 -10.46 -20.26 -4.69
CA ALA A 274 -9.50 -20.44 -5.77
C ALA A 274 -8.17 -20.97 -5.23
N ARG A 275 -7.66 -22.05 -5.83
CA ARG A 275 -6.40 -22.69 -5.47
C ARG A 275 -5.44 -22.63 -6.65
N ALA A 276 -4.15 -22.82 -6.38
CA ALA A 276 -3.11 -22.79 -7.39
C ALA A 276 -3.36 -23.73 -8.59
N ALA A 277 -3.88 -24.93 -8.35
CA ALA A 277 -4.21 -25.90 -9.39
C ALA A 277 -5.54 -25.64 -10.15
N THR A 278 -6.20 -24.49 -9.97
CA THR A 278 -7.47 -24.17 -10.65
C THR A 278 -7.24 -23.22 -11.83
N THR A 279 -8.15 -23.23 -12.81
CA THR A 279 -8.18 -22.23 -13.91
C THR A 279 -8.53 -20.81 -13.43
N GLU A 280 -8.70 -20.60 -12.13
CA GLU A 280 -8.94 -19.30 -11.49
C GLU A 280 -7.63 -18.76 -10.91
N ASN A 281 -6.68 -18.42 -11.78
CA ASN A 281 -5.37 -17.90 -11.40
C ASN A 281 -5.26 -16.39 -11.76
N PRO A 282 -4.81 -15.51 -10.85
CA PRO A 282 -4.54 -14.11 -11.17
C PRO A 282 -3.21 -13.86 -11.90
N LEU A 283 -2.33 -14.85 -11.96
CA LEU A 283 -1.05 -14.75 -12.65
C LEU A 283 -1.27 -14.79 -14.16
N ALA A 284 -0.75 -13.77 -14.85
CA ALA A 284 -0.61 -13.78 -16.30
C ALA A 284 0.66 -14.51 -16.75
N GLY A 285 1.73 -14.47 -15.94
CA GLY A 285 3.00 -15.14 -16.24
C GLY A 285 4.09 -14.78 -15.22
N TRP A 286 5.26 -15.38 -15.41
CA TRP A 286 6.46 -15.10 -14.63
C TRP A 286 7.56 -14.53 -15.52
N LEU A 287 8.31 -13.58 -14.98
CA LEU A 287 9.44 -12.96 -15.64
C LEU A 287 10.69 -13.18 -14.81
N LEU A 288 11.78 -13.57 -15.45
CA LEU A 288 13.08 -13.72 -14.82
C LEU A 288 14.08 -12.86 -15.60
N LEU A 289 14.83 -12.05 -14.86
CA LEU A 289 15.92 -11.28 -15.43
C LEU A 289 17.16 -12.16 -15.44
N ASN A 290 17.67 -12.51 -16.63
CA ASN A 290 18.94 -13.23 -16.76
C ASN A 290 20.09 -12.22 -16.79
N HIS A 291 20.77 -12.05 -15.65
CA HIS A 291 21.88 -11.09 -15.54
C HIS A 291 23.12 -11.47 -16.38
N LEU A 292 23.27 -12.74 -16.78
CA LEU A 292 24.42 -13.20 -17.57
C LEU A 292 24.34 -12.74 -19.03
N ASP A 293 23.16 -12.90 -19.64
CA ASP A 293 22.96 -12.58 -21.07
C ASP A 293 22.17 -11.27 -21.28
N GLN A 294 21.75 -10.60 -20.21
CA GLN A 294 20.87 -9.43 -20.24
C GLN A 294 19.57 -9.71 -21.02
N THR A 295 18.94 -10.85 -20.74
CA THR A 295 17.69 -11.28 -21.37
C THR A 295 16.53 -11.30 -20.38
N LEU A 296 15.32 -11.10 -20.88
CA LEU A 296 14.08 -11.28 -20.12
C LEU A 296 13.51 -12.65 -20.46
N VAL A 297 13.61 -13.58 -19.52
CA VAL A 297 13.07 -14.92 -19.64
C VAL A 297 11.61 -14.91 -19.21
N VAL A 298 10.73 -15.48 -20.03
CA VAL A 298 9.27 -15.46 -19.85
C VAL A 298 8.75 -16.88 -19.66
N HIS A 299 7.97 -17.07 -18.60
CA HIS A 299 7.26 -18.31 -18.31
C HIS A 299 5.75 -18.06 -18.21
N GLY A 300 4.96 -19.08 -18.54
CA GLY A 300 3.52 -19.07 -18.35
C GLY A 300 3.13 -19.09 -16.86
N PRO A 301 1.85 -18.90 -16.52
CA PRO A 301 1.39 -18.79 -15.13
C PRO A 301 1.71 -20.04 -14.27
N ASP A 302 1.78 -21.21 -14.90
CA ASP A 302 2.13 -22.48 -14.26
C ASP A 302 3.65 -22.72 -14.16
N GLY A 303 4.49 -21.75 -14.53
CA GLY A 303 5.96 -21.86 -14.51
C GLY A 303 6.57 -22.53 -15.75
N VAL A 304 5.75 -22.96 -16.72
CA VAL A 304 6.19 -23.53 -18.01
C VAL A 304 7.00 -22.50 -18.81
N CYS A 305 8.18 -22.88 -19.30
CA CYS A 305 9.03 -22.01 -20.10
C CYS A 305 8.38 -21.66 -21.45
N LEU A 306 8.39 -20.38 -21.83
CA LEU A 306 7.83 -19.91 -23.11
C LEU A 306 8.93 -19.40 -24.05
N GLY A 307 9.79 -18.49 -23.59
CA GLY A 307 10.82 -17.89 -24.42
C GLY A 307 11.64 -16.83 -23.71
N GLU A 308 12.61 -16.25 -24.42
CA GLU A 308 13.37 -15.09 -23.96
C GLU A 308 13.26 -13.92 -24.94
N LEU A 309 13.18 -12.70 -24.39
CA LEU A 309 13.39 -11.45 -25.14
C LEU A 309 14.83 -10.99 -24.95
N ARG A 310 15.45 -10.59 -26.06
CA ARG A 310 16.83 -10.06 -26.05
C ARG A 310 17.03 -9.00 -27.12
N VAL A 311 18.04 -8.18 -26.91
CA VAL A 311 18.53 -7.26 -27.94
C VAL A 311 19.57 -7.98 -28.81
N VAL A 312 19.38 -7.94 -30.12
CA VAL A 312 20.35 -8.39 -31.13
C VAL A 312 20.72 -7.22 -32.04
N LYS A 313 21.79 -7.39 -32.82
CA LYS A 313 22.15 -6.45 -33.88
C LYS A 313 21.65 -6.97 -35.21
N ASP A 314 20.89 -6.15 -35.93
CA ASP A 314 20.52 -6.42 -37.31
C ASP A 314 21.74 -6.29 -38.24
N ILE A 315 21.60 -6.70 -39.50
CA ILE A 315 22.60 -6.63 -40.57
C ILE A 315 23.15 -5.21 -40.74
N ASP A 316 22.31 -4.19 -40.54
CA ASP A 316 22.68 -2.77 -40.59
C ASP A 316 23.35 -2.26 -39.29
N GLY A 317 23.51 -3.13 -38.28
CA GLY A 317 24.12 -2.82 -36.99
C GLY A 317 23.21 -2.10 -36.00
N ALA A 318 21.94 -1.90 -36.34
CA ALA A 318 20.91 -1.37 -35.45
C ALA A 318 20.53 -2.40 -34.38
N ASP A 319 20.21 -1.92 -33.18
CA ASP A 319 19.75 -2.77 -32.09
C ASP A 319 18.26 -3.07 -32.27
N ASP A 320 17.91 -4.35 -32.28
CA ASP A 320 16.55 -4.86 -32.47
C ASP A 320 16.18 -5.85 -31.36
N SER A 321 14.91 -5.85 -30.96
CA SER A 321 14.38 -6.73 -29.91
C SER A 321 13.81 -7.99 -30.56
N VAL A 322 14.39 -9.15 -30.25
CA VAL A 322 13.97 -10.43 -30.84
C VAL A 322 13.48 -11.38 -29.75
N TRP A 323 12.40 -12.09 -30.07
CA TRP A 323 11.88 -13.21 -29.29
C TRP A 323 12.53 -14.52 -29.74
N LEU A 324 13.04 -15.29 -28.79
CA LEU A 324 13.54 -16.64 -29.03
C LEU A 324 12.73 -17.64 -28.21
N PRO A 325 12.09 -18.64 -28.84
CA PRO A 325 11.40 -19.68 -28.10
C PRO A 325 12.40 -20.54 -27.32
N LEU A 326 12.05 -20.85 -26.08
CA LEU A 326 12.84 -21.75 -25.25
C LEU A 326 12.49 -23.22 -25.53
N PRO A 327 13.39 -24.16 -25.21
CA PRO A 327 13.14 -25.59 -25.37
C PRO A 327 11.85 -26.03 -24.69
N GLY A 328 11.00 -26.75 -25.41
CA GLY A 328 9.72 -27.27 -24.89
C GLY A 328 8.59 -26.23 -24.79
N SER A 329 8.76 -25.04 -25.37
CA SER A 329 7.71 -24.02 -25.37
C SER A 329 6.45 -24.50 -26.12
N PRO A 330 5.26 -24.46 -25.49
CA PRO A 330 3.99 -24.77 -26.16
C PRO A 330 3.57 -23.68 -27.15
N HIS A 331 4.14 -22.48 -27.04
CA HIS A 331 3.83 -21.31 -27.88
C HIS A 331 5.13 -20.71 -28.42
N PRO A 332 5.76 -21.34 -29.43
CA PRO A 332 7.06 -20.89 -29.93
C PRO A 332 6.99 -19.57 -30.70
N ASP A 333 5.85 -19.28 -31.34
CA ASP A 333 5.61 -18.03 -32.05
C ASP A 333 4.83 -17.05 -31.16
N VAL A 334 5.45 -15.89 -30.86
CA VAL A 334 4.87 -14.82 -30.03
C VAL A 334 3.75 -14.05 -30.74
N ASP A 335 3.76 -14.07 -32.08
CA ASP A 335 2.78 -13.38 -32.92
C ASP A 335 1.56 -14.27 -33.24
N ALA A 336 1.58 -15.54 -32.80
CA ALA A 336 0.49 -16.48 -32.97
C ALA A 336 -0.75 -16.11 -32.12
N GLN A 337 -1.93 -16.24 -32.72
CA GLN A 337 -3.20 -15.97 -32.03
C GLN A 337 -3.46 -16.97 -30.89
N GLU A 338 -3.01 -18.22 -31.03
CA GLU A 338 -3.17 -19.23 -29.99
C GLU A 338 -2.49 -18.84 -28.67
N PHE A 339 -1.38 -18.08 -28.74
CA PHE A 339 -0.71 -17.58 -27.55
C PHE A 339 -1.54 -16.50 -26.84
N GLU A 340 -2.16 -15.59 -27.59
CA GLU A 340 -3.02 -14.55 -27.03
C GLU A 340 -4.34 -15.10 -26.51
N ASP A 341 -4.93 -16.10 -27.18
CA ASP A 341 -6.16 -16.75 -26.70
C ASP A 341 -5.92 -17.50 -25.38
N ALA A 342 -4.75 -18.12 -25.21
CA ALA A 342 -4.38 -18.81 -23.98
C ALA A 342 -3.95 -17.86 -22.86
N MET A 343 -3.17 -16.83 -23.18
CA MET A 343 -2.51 -15.93 -22.23
C MET A 343 -2.58 -14.46 -22.71
N PRO A 344 -3.77 -13.83 -22.70
CA PRO A 344 -4.00 -12.57 -23.41
C PRO A 344 -3.18 -11.40 -22.90
N HIS A 345 -2.93 -11.34 -21.58
CA HIS A 345 -2.20 -10.24 -20.97
C HIS A 345 -0.68 -10.42 -21.08
N LEU A 346 -0.19 -11.65 -21.04
CA LEU A 346 1.22 -11.96 -21.24
C LEU A 346 1.62 -11.79 -22.71
N ALA A 347 0.82 -12.33 -23.63
CA ALA A 347 1.07 -12.22 -25.06
C ALA A 347 1.13 -10.75 -25.52
N ARG A 348 0.16 -9.94 -25.10
CA ARG A 348 0.15 -8.50 -25.41
C ARG A 348 1.35 -7.76 -24.81
N PHE A 349 1.70 -8.04 -23.56
CA PHE A 349 2.90 -7.47 -22.95
C PHE A 349 4.18 -7.80 -23.74
N VAL A 350 4.42 -9.08 -24.04
CA VAL A 350 5.64 -9.53 -24.73
C VAL A 350 5.68 -9.01 -26.16
N ARG A 351 4.56 -9.08 -26.90
CA ARG A 351 4.46 -8.58 -28.28
C ARG A 351 4.70 -7.07 -28.34
N THR A 352 4.02 -6.30 -27.49
CA THR A 352 4.24 -4.86 -27.44
C THR A 352 5.69 -4.53 -27.09
N LEU A 353 6.29 -5.22 -26.12
CA LEU A 353 7.69 -4.97 -25.75
C LEU A 353 8.68 -5.35 -26.87
N LYS A 354 8.43 -6.44 -27.60
CA LYS A 354 9.18 -6.84 -28.80
C LYS A 354 9.14 -5.75 -29.88
N ASP A 355 7.97 -5.16 -30.13
CA ASP A 355 7.78 -4.16 -31.19
C ASP A 355 8.26 -2.74 -30.78
N LYS A 356 8.61 -2.52 -29.51
CA LYS A 356 9.23 -1.26 -29.04
C LYS A 356 10.72 -1.21 -29.39
N PRO A 357 11.32 -0.01 -29.45
CA PRO A 357 12.76 0.13 -29.65
C PRO A 357 13.56 -0.68 -28.62
N ALA A 358 14.71 -1.25 -29.00
CA ALA A 358 15.56 -2.04 -28.10
C ALA A 358 15.89 -1.34 -26.76
N ALA A 359 15.99 -0.01 -26.77
CA ALA A 359 16.17 0.80 -25.57
C ALA A 359 15.05 0.66 -24.52
N ALA A 360 13.83 0.29 -24.93
CA ALA A 360 12.70 0.00 -24.05
C ALA A 360 12.92 -1.29 -23.25
N LEU A 361 13.39 -2.36 -23.92
CA LEU A 361 13.74 -3.62 -23.26
C LEU A 361 14.89 -3.39 -22.28
N THR A 362 16.02 -2.82 -22.74
CA THR A 362 17.17 -2.53 -21.85
C THR A 362 16.77 -1.66 -20.67
N GLY A 363 15.99 -0.60 -20.89
CA GLY A 363 15.52 0.26 -19.81
C GLY A 363 14.62 -0.49 -18.81
N LEU A 364 13.77 -1.41 -19.29
CA LEU A 364 12.92 -2.23 -18.40
C LEU A 364 13.77 -3.16 -17.53
N LEU A 365 14.78 -3.80 -18.11
CA LEU A 365 15.72 -4.66 -17.37
C LEU A 365 16.44 -3.86 -16.27
N ASP A 366 16.99 -2.70 -16.61
CA ASP A 366 17.68 -1.82 -15.65
C ASP A 366 16.71 -1.32 -14.54
N THR A 367 15.46 -1.05 -14.90
CA THR A 367 14.40 -0.62 -13.96
C THR A 367 14.03 -1.74 -12.99
N ILE A 368 13.90 -2.97 -13.48
CA ILE A 368 13.63 -4.16 -12.66
C ILE A 368 14.77 -4.34 -11.65
N ASP A 369 16.01 -4.38 -12.13
CA ASP A 369 17.20 -4.61 -11.30
C ASP A 369 17.30 -3.58 -10.17
N GLN A 370 17.20 -2.28 -10.53
CA GLN A 370 17.30 -1.21 -9.55
C GLN A 370 16.14 -1.19 -8.55
N THR A 371 14.92 -1.54 -8.99
CA THR A 371 13.78 -1.55 -8.07
C THR A 371 13.88 -2.71 -7.09
N LEU A 372 14.35 -3.88 -7.54
CA LEU A 372 14.55 -5.06 -6.69
C LEU A 372 15.56 -4.83 -5.56
N ASP A 373 16.57 -3.98 -5.77
CA ASP A 373 17.51 -3.55 -4.71
C ASP A 373 16.82 -2.83 -3.53
N THR A 374 15.62 -2.28 -3.73
CA THR A 374 14.86 -1.57 -2.69
C THR A 374 13.83 -2.43 -1.97
N ILE A 375 13.57 -3.62 -2.47
CA ILE A 375 12.54 -4.53 -1.96
C ILE A 375 13.21 -5.54 -1.01
N LEU A 376 12.75 -5.57 0.24
CA LEU A 376 13.19 -6.59 1.20
C LEU A 376 12.83 -7.98 0.68
N ASP A 377 13.85 -8.83 0.61
CA ASP A 377 13.72 -10.21 0.18
C ASP A 377 13.56 -11.11 1.42
N ASP A 378 12.33 -11.19 1.93
CA ASP A 378 12.02 -12.06 3.08
C ASP A 378 12.29 -13.54 2.73
N ALA A 379 12.07 -13.93 1.46
CA ALA A 379 12.34 -15.28 0.96
C ALA A 379 13.84 -15.64 0.91
N ALA A 380 14.76 -14.66 0.93
CA ALA A 380 16.21 -14.93 0.97
C ALA A 380 16.63 -15.64 2.27
N GLN A 381 15.80 -15.56 3.31
CA GLN A 381 16.06 -16.25 4.57
C GLN A 381 15.57 -17.71 4.55
N GLU A 382 14.67 -18.09 3.65
CA GLU A 382 14.03 -19.41 3.64
C GLU A 382 14.37 -20.29 2.41
N ASP A 383 14.64 -19.69 1.23
CA ASP A 383 14.79 -20.45 -0.03
C ASP A 383 16.20 -20.40 -0.65
N GLY A 384 16.90 -21.54 -0.61
CA GLY A 384 18.13 -21.82 -1.35
C GLY A 384 17.92 -22.21 -2.82
N SER A 385 16.84 -21.74 -3.46
CA SER A 385 16.48 -22.15 -4.82
C SER A 385 17.57 -21.73 -5.84
N PRO A 386 18.05 -22.66 -6.68
CA PRO A 386 19.08 -22.36 -7.67
C PRO A 386 18.62 -21.36 -8.76
N LEU A 387 17.31 -21.09 -8.87
CA LEU A 387 16.77 -20.06 -9.76
C LEU A 387 17.31 -18.65 -9.44
N ARG A 388 17.68 -18.38 -8.18
CA ARG A 388 18.29 -17.11 -7.75
C ARG A 388 19.62 -16.80 -8.45
N LEU A 389 20.28 -17.81 -9.03
CA LEU A 389 21.53 -17.62 -9.79
C LEU A 389 21.29 -16.96 -11.14
N ILE A 390 20.09 -17.13 -11.71
CA ILE A 390 19.69 -16.44 -12.93
C ILE A 390 19.20 -15.04 -12.60
N GLY A 391 18.29 -14.94 -11.62
CA GLY A 391 17.72 -13.70 -11.14
C GLY A 391 16.54 -13.95 -10.20
N ARG A 392 15.98 -12.88 -9.61
CA ARG A 392 14.77 -12.98 -8.77
C ARG A 392 13.53 -13.11 -9.66
N PRO A 393 12.64 -14.09 -9.41
CA PRO A 393 11.41 -14.25 -10.19
C PRO A 393 10.42 -13.13 -9.88
N LEU A 394 9.82 -12.58 -10.93
CA LEU A 394 8.77 -11.57 -10.85
C LEU A 394 7.45 -12.13 -11.35
N ALA A 395 6.37 -11.73 -10.69
CA ALA A 395 5.01 -12.10 -11.08
C ALA A 395 4.35 -10.98 -11.88
N LEU A 396 3.76 -11.35 -13.02
CA LEU A 396 2.85 -10.52 -13.78
C LEU A 396 1.41 -10.85 -13.34
N VAL A 397 0.73 -9.94 -12.67
CA VAL A 397 -0.54 -10.19 -11.96
C VAL A 397 -1.65 -9.28 -12.45
N ARG A 398 -2.86 -9.82 -12.63
CA ARG A 398 -4.05 -9.03 -12.94
C ARG A 398 -4.76 -8.59 -11.67
N ALA A 399 -5.11 -7.30 -11.61
CA ALA A 399 -5.80 -6.71 -10.46
C ALA A 399 -6.80 -5.62 -10.89
N ASP A 400 -7.83 -5.45 -10.07
CA ASP A 400 -8.78 -4.36 -10.17
C ASP A 400 -8.57 -3.37 -9.02
N LEU A 401 -8.63 -2.08 -9.34
CA LEU A 401 -8.54 -0.99 -8.38
C LEU A 401 -9.79 -0.11 -8.43
N GLY A 402 -10.43 0.15 -7.29
CA GLY A 402 -11.54 1.10 -7.17
C GLY A 402 -11.73 1.62 -5.74
N VAL A 403 -12.69 2.53 -5.55
CA VAL A 403 -13.10 3.04 -4.24
C VAL A 403 -14.57 2.73 -4.02
N GLU A 404 -14.87 1.94 -2.99
CA GLU A 404 -16.22 1.49 -2.68
C GLU A 404 -16.81 2.25 -1.48
N LEU A 405 -18.04 2.72 -1.63
CA LEU A 405 -18.84 3.35 -0.58
C LEU A 405 -19.69 2.32 0.18
N GLU A 406 -19.89 2.56 1.48
CA GLU A 406 -20.82 1.84 2.33
C GLU A 406 -22.24 2.42 2.15
N GLY A 407 -22.88 2.05 1.05
CA GLY A 407 -24.23 2.50 0.70
C GLY A 407 -24.26 3.73 -0.21
N PRO A 408 -25.47 4.24 -0.54
CA PRO A 408 -25.65 5.42 -1.40
C PRO A 408 -24.93 6.65 -0.85
N LEU A 409 -24.66 7.63 -1.71
CA LEU A 409 -24.10 8.92 -1.30
C LEU A 409 -24.96 9.54 -0.19
N LEU A 410 -24.30 10.10 0.82
CA LEU A 410 -24.94 10.96 1.80
C LEU A 410 -25.56 12.18 1.11
N SER A 411 -26.83 12.41 1.34
CA SER A 411 -27.57 13.57 0.84
C SER A 411 -27.75 14.60 1.96
N ASN A 412 -27.82 15.88 1.58
CA ASN A 412 -28.11 16.95 2.53
C ASN A 412 -29.46 16.73 3.26
N PRO A 413 -29.48 16.54 4.60
CA PRO A 413 -30.71 16.28 5.35
C PRO A 413 -31.50 17.55 5.69
N SER A 414 -31.10 18.74 5.21
CA SER A 414 -31.87 19.98 5.39
C SER A 414 -33.29 19.87 4.82
N TRP A 415 -34.29 20.42 5.51
CA TRP A 415 -35.70 20.36 5.09
C TRP A 415 -35.99 20.98 3.72
N ASP A 416 -35.21 21.96 3.28
CA ASP A 416 -35.31 22.59 1.95
C ASP A 416 -34.83 21.67 0.82
N GLN A 417 -33.90 20.75 1.13
CA GLN A 417 -33.28 19.83 0.16
C GLN A 417 -33.87 18.42 0.20
N VAL A 418 -34.37 17.96 1.35
CA VAL A 418 -34.83 16.56 1.58
C VAL A 418 -35.95 16.12 0.64
N LEU A 419 -36.81 17.05 0.21
CA LEU A 419 -37.92 16.75 -0.70
C LEU A 419 -37.56 16.96 -2.18
N GLY A 420 -36.40 17.53 -2.48
CA GLY A 420 -35.90 17.77 -3.83
C GLY A 420 -34.98 16.67 -4.33
N GLU A 421 -34.71 16.68 -5.63
CA GLU A 421 -33.59 15.91 -6.20
C GLU A 421 -32.31 16.71 -5.94
N SER A 422 -31.48 16.27 -4.99
CA SER A 422 -30.18 16.88 -4.74
C SER A 422 -29.11 16.17 -5.57
N GLU A 423 -28.48 16.90 -6.49
CA GLU A 423 -27.25 16.44 -7.16
C GLU A 423 -26.06 16.82 -6.28
N GLU A 424 -25.53 15.83 -5.55
CA GLU A 424 -24.41 16.03 -4.66
C GLU A 424 -23.10 16.22 -5.45
N GLU A 425 -22.44 17.37 -5.28
CA GLU A 425 -21.24 17.77 -6.04
C GLU A 425 -20.09 16.75 -5.93
N TYR A 426 -20.02 16.03 -4.81
CA TYR A 426 -18.93 15.10 -4.54
C TYR A 426 -19.06 13.73 -5.22
N ASP A 427 -20.18 13.45 -5.91
CA ASP A 427 -20.29 12.27 -6.78
C ASP A 427 -19.25 12.30 -7.92
N GLY A 428 -18.92 13.49 -8.40
CA GLY A 428 -17.94 13.70 -9.47
C GLY A 428 -16.47 13.68 -9.00
N TYR A 429 -16.22 13.65 -7.70
CA TYR A 429 -14.85 13.74 -7.17
C TYR A 429 -14.05 12.49 -7.51
N ARG A 430 -12.91 12.69 -8.15
CA ARG A 430 -11.95 11.63 -8.45
C ARG A 430 -10.83 11.68 -7.43
N TRP A 431 -10.59 10.54 -6.79
CA TRP A 431 -9.57 10.37 -5.75
C TRP A 431 -8.33 9.73 -6.36
N PRO A 432 -7.21 10.46 -6.46
CA PRO A 432 -5.92 9.88 -6.84
C PRO A 432 -5.56 8.68 -5.98
N VAL A 433 -5.05 7.62 -6.63
CA VAL A 433 -4.54 6.43 -5.96
C VAL A 433 -3.09 6.22 -6.38
N ARG A 434 -2.16 6.32 -5.44
CA ARG A 434 -0.77 5.95 -5.68
C ARG A 434 -0.56 4.48 -5.37
N LEU A 435 -0.08 3.73 -6.36
CA LEU A 435 0.36 2.35 -6.18
C LEU A 435 1.87 2.31 -5.94
N GLY A 436 2.28 1.50 -4.97
CA GLY A 436 3.68 1.34 -4.60
C GLY A 436 4.26 2.52 -3.82
N ASN A 437 5.33 2.24 -3.07
CA ASN A 437 6.10 3.27 -2.37
C ASN A 437 7.56 2.84 -2.19
N GLU A 438 8.47 3.49 -2.90
CA GLU A 438 9.93 3.25 -2.84
C GLU A 438 10.52 3.34 -1.43
N LYS A 439 9.91 4.12 -0.52
CA LYS A 439 10.39 4.27 0.86
C LYS A 439 9.93 3.13 1.77
N ARG A 440 9.01 2.30 1.30
CA ARG A 440 8.45 1.18 2.04
C ARG A 440 9.09 -0.09 1.53
N LEU A 441 10.09 -0.58 2.25
CA LEU A 441 10.88 -1.75 1.86
C LEU A 441 10.04 -3.04 1.68
N GLY A 442 8.88 -3.14 2.34
CA GLY A 442 7.94 -4.25 2.16
C GLY A 442 6.93 -4.06 1.01
N ASP A 443 7.14 -3.06 0.16
CA ASP A 443 6.34 -2.85 -1.06
C ASP A 443 6.99 -3.56 -2.25
N GLY A 444 6.28 -4.53 -2.83
CA GLY A 444 6.80 -5.39 -3.90
C GLY A 444 6.64 -4.85 -5.32
N LEU A 445 6.10 -3.65 -5.52
CA LEU A 445 5.77 -3.16 -6.85
C LEU A 445 7.02 -2.77 -7.65
N ILE A 446 7.17 -3.32 -8.86
CA ILE A 446 8.13 -2.81 -9.85
C ILE A 446 7.46 -1.73 -10.71
N GLY A 447 6.24 -2.02 -11.16
CA GLY A 447 5.43 -1.11 -11.94
C GLY A 447 4.11 -1.73 -12.39
N TYR A 448 3.32 -0.97 -13.13
CA TYR A 448 2.02 -1.42 -13.61
C TYR A 448 1.66 -0.87 -14.99
N PHE A 449 0.71 -1.56 -15.62
CA PHE A 449 -0.03 -1.10 -16.79
C PHE A 449 -1.46 -0.76 -16.41
N ALA A 450 -2.02 0.27 -17.05
CA ALA A 450 -3.38 0.74 -16.83
C ALA A 450 -4.04 1.12 -18.16
N GLY A 451 -5.35 1.36 -18.15
CA GLY A 451 -6.07 1.87 -19.32
C GLY A 451 -5.63 3.30 -19.68
N ALA A 452 -5.39 3.56 -20.96
CA ALA A 452 -4.82 4.84 -21.42
C ALA A 452 -5.76 6.05 -21.25
N ALA A 453 -7.07 5.83 -21.28
CA ALA A 453 -8.09 6.89 -21.22
C ALA A 453 -8.81 7.00 -19.87
N GLY A 454 -8.43 6.21 -18.86
CA GLY A 454 -9.03 6.24 -17.52
C GLY A 454 -9.58 4.90 -17.04
N PRO A 455 -10.44 4.90 -16.01
CA PRO A 455 -11.06 3.68 -15.48
C PRO A 455 -12.07 3.07 -16.47
N ASP A 456 -12.42 1.81 -16.23
CA ASP A 456 -13.28 0.93 -17.05
C ASP A 456 -12.81 0.74 -18.50
N GLN A 457 -11.56 1.12 -18.77
CA GLN A 457 -10.87 0.85 -20.03
C GLN A 457 -10.03 -0.42 -19.92
N GLU A 458 -9.84 -1.08 -21.06
CA GLU A 458 -8.93 -2.21 -21.13
C GLU A 458 -7.48 -1.75 -20.85
N THR A 459 -6.71 -2.62 -20.20
CA THR A 459 -5.31 -2.37 -19.90
C THR A 459 -4.51 -2.16 -21.19
N SER A 460 -3.80 -1.03 -21.29
CA SER A 460 -2.87 -0.77 -22.39
C SER A 460 -1.45 -1.15 -22.00
N TYR A 461 -0.73 -1.82 -22.90
CA TYR A 461 0.68 -2.20 -22.72
C TYR A 461 1.65 -1.20 -23.36
N GLU A 462 1.16 -0.06 -23.86
CA GLU A 462 1.98 0.92 -24.58
C GLU A 462 2.94 1.73 -23.68
N LEU A 463 2.59 1.87 -22.40
CA LEU A 463 3.31 2.66 -21.41
C LEU A 463 3.36 1.90 -20.09
N PHE A 464 4.56 1.69 -19.56
CA PHE A 464 4.78 1.04 -18.27
C PHE A 464 5.06 2.08 -17.19
N HIS A 465 4.20 2.14 -16.17
CA HIS A 465 4.36 3.01 -15.02
C HIS A 465 5.27 2.34 -13.99
N ALA A 466 6.53 2.74 -13.91
CA ALA A 466 7.52 2.14 -13.02
C ALA A 466 7.79 2.97 -11.76
N VAL A 467 8.11 2.31 -10.65
CA VAL A 467 8.50 2.98 -9.40
C VAL A 467 9.79 3.78 -9.59
N MET A 468 10.81 3.16 -10.19
CA MET A 468 12.12 3.78 -10.42
C MET A 468 12.60 3.58 -11.87
N PRO A 469 12.01 4.28 -12.86
CA PRO A 469 12.35 4.07 -14.27
C PRO A 469 13.80 4.47 -14.60
N LYS A 470 14.45 3.64 -15.43
CA LYS A 470 15.78 3.88 -16.00
C LYS A 470 15.72 3.90 -17.52
N GLY A 471 15.83 5.09 -18.11
CA GLY A 471 15.81 5.24 -19.56
C GLY A 471 14.49 4.72 -20.16
N GLY A 472 14.56 3.97 -21.26
CA GLY A 472 13.39 3.27 -21.80
C GLY A 472 12.76 3.86 -23.06
N GLY A 473 13.41 4.81 -23.75
CA GLY A 473 12.96 5.25 -25.08
C GLY A 473 11.53 5.79 -25.17
N GLY A 474 10.95 6.26 -24.06
CA GLY A 474 9.55 6.71 -23.99
C GLY A 474 8.52 5.64 -23.60
N TYR A 475 8.93 4.39 -23.39
CA TYR A 475 8.09 3.28 -22.92
C TYR A 475 7.87 3.30 -21.40
N LEU A 476 8.89 3.73 -20.64
CA LEU A 476 8.84 3.79 -19.19
C LEU A 476 8.46 5.20 -18.73
N THR A 477 7.53 5.28 -17.79
CA THR A 477 7.16 6.53 -17.12
C THR A 477 7.22 6.36 -15.60
N PRO A 478 7.67 7.36 -14.83
CA PRO A 478 7.63 7.27 -13.39
C PRO A 478 6.18 7.21 -12.88
N ILE A 479 5.96 6.42 -11.85
CA ILE A 479 4.73 6.51 -11.05
C ILE A 479 4.75 7.88 -10.36
N ASP A 480 3.90 8.78 -10.86
CA ASP A 480 3.69 10.09 -10.26
C ASP A 480 2.82 9.96 -8.98
N LYS A 481 2.22 11.06 -8.54
CA LYS A 481 1.39 11.16 -7.33
C LYS A 481 0.07 10.37 -7.39
N GLY A 482 -0.18 9.53 -8.39
CA GLY A 482 -1.40 8.70 -8.47
C GLY A 482 -2.59 9.33 -9.20
N HIS A 483 -2.43 10.50 -9.82
CA HIS A 483 -3.49 11.18 -10.59
C HIS A 483 -3.96 10.38 -11.82
N GLY A 484 -3.06 9.59 -12.44
CA GLY A 484 -3.41 8.71 -13.57
C GLY A 484 -4.33 7.54 -13.19
N LEU A 485 -4.47 7.26 -11.90
CA LEU A 485 -5.36 6.22 -11.35
C LEU A 485 -6.51 6.82 -10.53
N ALA A 486 -6.85 8.08 -10.77
CA ALA A 486 -7.88 8.77 -10.01
C ALA A 486 -9.27 8.20 -10.31
N VAL A 487 -9.91 7.64 -9.28
CA VAL A 487 -11.21 6.98 -9.37
C VAL A 487 -12.24 7.65 -8.49
N PRO A 488 -13.52 7.74 -8.94
CA PRO A 488 -14.57 8.22 -8.08
C PRO A 488 -14.97 7.16 -7.03
N ALA A 489 -15.50 7.61 -5.91
CA ALA A 489 -16.07 6.72 -4.92
C ALA A 489 -17.47 6.29 -5.36
N ARG A 490 -17.71 4.97 -5.45
CA ARG A 490 -18.96 4.43 -6.00
C ARG A 490 -19.51 3.32 -5.11
N THR A 491 -20.80 3.07 -5.22
CA THR A 491 -21.45 1.96 -4.54
C THR A 491 -21.06 0.62 -5.21
N PRO A 492 -21.13 -0.52 -4.49
CA PRO A 492 -20.75 -1.82 -5.05
C PRO A 492 -21.60 -2.29 -6.23
N ASP A 493 -22.81 -1.74 -6.42
CA ASP A 493 -23.71 -2.04 -7.54
C ASP A 493 -23.33 -1.29 -8.84
N GLN A 494 -22.60 -0.17 -8.74
CA GLN A 494 -22.14 0.63 -9.89
C GLN A 494 -20.65 0.95 -9.77
N PRO A 495 -19.78 -0.08 -9.68
CA PRO A 495 -18.35 0.14 -9.45
C PRO A 495 -17.69 0.74 -10.70
N VAL A 496 -16.76 1.67 -10.47
CA VAL A 496 -15.82 2.19 -11.48
C VAL A 496 -14.44 1.71 -11.09
N LYS A 497 -13.74 1.02 -12.00
CA LYS A 497 -12.48 0.33 -11.68
C LYS A 497 -11.39 0.56 -12.71
N HIS A 498 -10.14 0.63 -12.28
CA HIS A 498 -9.02 0.42 -13.18
C HIS A 498 -8.68 -1.06 -13.29
N HIS A 499 -8.65 -1.57 -14.52
CA HIS A 499 -8.08 -2.88 -14.83
C HIS A 499 -6.57 -2.74 -14.99
N LEU A 500 -5.83 -3.38 -14.09
CA LEU A 500 -4.39 -3.26 -13.99
C LEU A 500 -3.69 -4.58 -14.35
N THR A 501 -2.46 -4.45 -14.85
CA THR A 501 -1.48 -5.54 -14.84
C THR A 501 -0.29 -5.08 -14.03
N LEU A 502 -0.03 -5.72 -12.91
CA LEU A 502 1.04 -5.40 -11.97
C LEU A 502 2.25 -6.28 -12.27
N LEU A 503 3.43 -5.67 -12.33
CA LEU A 503 4.70 -6.38 -12.25
C LEU A 503 5.23 -6.23 -10.82
N MET A 504 5.33 -7.33 -10.09
CA MET A 504 5.67 -7.29 -8.66
C MET A 504 6.56 -8.46 -8.23
N ASP A 505 7.29 -8.26 -7.14
CA ASP A 505 7.87 -9.35 -6.38
C ASP A 505 6.75 -10.23 -5.79
N PRO A 506 6.74 -11.55 -6.02
CA PRO A 506 5.68 -12.43 -5.57
C PRO A 506 5.59 -12.58 -4.04
N TYR A 507 6.67 -12.31 -3.30
CA TYR A 507 6.73 -12.50 -1.85
C TYR A 507 6.39 -11.23 -1.07
N ALA A 508 6.41 -10.07 -1.72
CA ALA A 508 6.10 -8.78 -1.10
C ALA A 508 4.69 -8.29 -1.48
N ALA A 509 4.09 -7.44 -0.64
CA ALA A 509 2.76 -6.89 -0.90
C ALA A 509 2.85 -5.59 -1.70
N VAL A 510 1.87 -5.32 -2.57
CA VAL A 510 1.72 -4.03 -3.26
C VAL A 510 0.73 -3.16 -2.49
N HIS A 511 1.09 -1.90 -2.21
CA HIS A 511 0.24 -0.98 -1.44
C HIS A 511 -0.45 0.07 -2.31
N ALA A 512 -1.70 0.38 -1.99
CA ALA A 512 -2.47 1.48 -2.55
C ALA A 512 -2.69 2.58 -1.50
N THR A 513 -2.30 3.81 -1.82
CA THR A 513 -2.36 4.97 -0.93
C THR A 513 -3.17 6.09 -1.56
N THR A 514 -4.16 6.61 -0.82
CA THR A 514 -5.02 7.73 -1.27
C THR A 514 -5.03 8.91 -0.30
N ASP A 515 -4.41 8.76 0.88
CA ASP A 515 -4.55 9.61 2.08
C ASP A 515 -5.98 9.69 2.65
N ILE A 516 -7.04 9.70 1.84
CA ILE A 516 -8.42 9.78 2.34
C ILE A 516 -8.91 8.53 3.09
N LEU A 517 -8.31 7.37 2.80
CA LEU A 517 -8.70 6.05 3.33
C LEU A 517 -7.46 5.27 3.78
N PRO A 518 -7.63 4.25 4.65
CA PRO A 518 -6.52 3.39 5.06
C PRO A 518 -5.78 2.76 3.87
N VAL A 519 -4.46 2.64 4.00
CA VAL A 519 -3.61 1.99 2.99
C VAL A 519 -4.04 0.53 2.84
N THR A 520 -4.44 0.16 1.63
CA THR A 520 -4.84 -1.20 1.29
C THR A 520 -3.67 -1.91 0.63
N LYS A 521 -3.55 -3.23 0.82
CA LYS A 521 -2.49 -4.03 0.23
C LYS A 521 -3.03 -5.25 -0.49
N VAL A 522 -2.35 -5.68 -1.54
CA VAL A 522 -2.59 -6.95 -2.22
C VAL A 522 -1.30 -7.77 -2.23
N GLN A 523 -1.41 -9.06 -1.98
CA GLN A 523 -0.29 -9.99 -1.96
C GLN A 523 -0.75 -11.30 -2.61
N LEU A 524 0.16 -11.97 -3.32
CA LEU A 524 -0.13 -13.27 -3.87
C LEU A 524 -0.16 -14.33 -2.75
N PRO A 525 -1.11 -15.28 -2.80
CA PRO A 525 -1.08 -16.44 -1.92
C PRO A 525 0.19 -17.29 -2.09
N ASP A 526 0.83 -17.66 -0.99
CA ASP A 526 2.09 -18.41 -0.98
C ASP A 526 2.03 -19.75 -1.75
N ASP A 527 0.86 -20.41 -1.71
CA ASP A 527 0.63 -21.68 -2.43
C ASP A 527 0.77 -21.52 -3.96
N LEU A 528 0.28 -20.39 -4.52
CA LEU A 528 0.39 -20.07 -5.94
C LEU A 528 1.84 -19.86 -6.35
N VAL A 529 2.59 -19.14 -5.53
CA VAL A 529 4.01 -18.88 -5.77
C VAL A 529 4.79 -20.18 -5.70
N SER A 530 4.62 -20.95 -4.63
CA SER A 530 5.35 -22.20 -4.39
C SER A 530 5.11 -23.29 -5.44
N GLU A 531 3.88 -23.39 -5.98
CA GLU A 531 3.60 -24.33 -7.07
C GLU A 531 4.30 -23.95 -8.38
N ALA A 532 4.25 -22.67 -8.77
CA ALA A 532 4.91 -22.20 -9.97
C ALA A 532 6.44 -22.28 -9.85
N MET A 533 7.02 -21.89 -8.71
CA MET A 533 8.47 -21.93 -8.48
C MET A 533 9.05 -23.35 -8.62
N ARG A 534 8.29 -24.39 -8.29
CA ARG A 534 8.70 -25.78 -8.52
C ARG A 534 8.78 -26.15 -9.99
N ARG A 535 8.04 -25.49 -10.88
CA ARG A 535 7.99 -25.83 -12.31
C ARG A 535 8.90 -24.96 -13.17
N ILE A 536 9.33 -23.81 -12.66
CA ILE A 536 10.26 -22.93 -13.36
C ILE A 536 11.62 -23.62 -13.46
N ARG A 537 12.07 -23.83 -14.70
CA ARG A 537 13.40 -24.33 -15.02
C ARG A 537 14.32 -23.17 -15.35
N ALA A 538 15.56 -23.27 -14.88
CA ALA A 538 16.60 -22.31 -15.22
C ALA A 538 17.18 -22.67 -16.61
N SER A 539 17.24 -21.70 -17.53
CA SER A 539 17.80 -21.90 -18.88
C SER A 539 18.96 -20.93 -19.14
N PHE A 540 20.14 -21.48 -19.42
CA PHE A 540 21.37 -20.73 -19.69
C PHE A 540 21.78 -20.92 -21.15
N ARG A 541 21.88 -19.84 -21.91
CA ARG A 541 22.34 -19.93 -23.29
C ARG A 541 23.85 -20.22 -23.33
N LEU A 542 24.26 -21.19 -24.13
CA LEU A 542 25.68 -21.51 -24.33
C LEU A 542 25.95 -21.77 -25.82
N GLY A 543 27.04 -21.20 -26.33
CA GLY A 543 27.54 -21.51 -27.68
C GLY A 543 28.50 -20.46 -28.25
N PRO A 544 29.36 -20.82 -29.22
CA PRO A 544 29.60 -22.18 -29.70
C PRO A 544 30.34 -23.03 -28.66
N LEU A 545 29.84 -24.24 -28.44
CA LEU A 545 30.49 -25.27 -27.64
C LEU A 545 30.98 -26.39 -28.56
N LEU A 546 32.27 -26.70 -28.52
CA LEU A 546 32.80 -27.85 -29.23
C LEU A 546 32.68 -29.10 -28.34
N ALA A 547 31.64 -29.91 -28.58
CA ALA A 547 31.36 -31.10 -27.77
C ALA A 547 30.96 -32.31 -28.62
N ALA A 548 31.43 -33.49 -28.19
CA ALA A 548 31.05 -34.77 -28.75
C ALA A 548 29.87 -35.37 -27.95
N GLU A 549 29.10 -36.22 -28.61
CA GLU A 549 28.14 -37.10 -27.94
C GLU A 549 28.83 -38.38 -27.46
N ARG A 550 28.62 -38.77 -26.20
CA ARG A 550 29.18 -39.98 -25.60
C ARG A 550 28.11 -40.72 -24.83
N VAL A 551 28.15 -42.06 -24.88
CA VAL A 551 27.37 -42.89 -23.96
C VAL A 551 28.19 -43.07 -22.68
N ASP A 552 27.62 -42.73 -21.52
CA ASP A 552 28.25 -43.00 -20.23
C ASP A 552 28.28 -44.50 -19.98
N LYS A 553 29.43 -45.13 -20.25
CA LYS A 553 29.64 -46.58 -20.09
C LYS A 553 29.52 -47.06 -18.64
N ALA A 554 29.77 -46.19 -17.66
CA ALA A 554 29.64 -46.55 -16.25
C ALA A 554 28.16 -46.63 -15.85
N GLU A 555 27.38 -45.66 -16.32
CA GLU A 555 25.93 -45.61 -16.14
C GLU A 555 25.23 -46.72 -16.94
N GLU A 556 25.64 -46.96 -18.19
CA GLU A 556 25.15 -48.05 -19.03
C GLU A 556 25.38 -49.42 -18.36
N ALA A 557 26.56 -49.64 -17.77
CA ALA A 557 26.85 -50.85 -17.02
C ALA A 557 26.04 -50.96 -15.71
N ARG A 558 25.66 -49.84 -15.09
CA ARG A 558 24.78 -49.80 -13.90
C ARG A 558 23.35 -50.17 -14.28
N ARG A 559 22.79 -49.51 -15.30
CA ARG A 559 21.42 -49.74 -15.82
C ARG A 559 21.25 -51.16 -16.36
N ALA A 560 22.25 -51.68 -17.08
CA ALA A 560 22.25 -53.07 -17.54
C ALA A 560 22.22 -54.08 -16.39
N ARG A 561 22.84 -53.78 -15.24
CA ARG A 561 22.74 -54.61 -14.02
C ARG A 561 21.40 -54.49 -13.31
N ALA A 562 20.74 -53.34 -13.43
CA ALA A 562 19.40 -53.07 -12.89
C ALA A 562 18.26 -53.59 -13.79
N GLY A 563 18.56 -53.99 -15.03
CA GLY A 563 17.55 -54.39 -16.02
C GLY A 563 16.80 -53.21 -16.64
N GLU A 564 17.38 -52.01 -16.58
CA GLU A 564 16.84 -50.76 -17.13
C GLU A 564 17.23 -50.60 -18.62
N GLU A 565 16.54 -49.71 -19.32
CA GLU A 565 16.82 -49.41 -20.73
C GLU A 565 18.23 -48.82 -20.93
N PRO A 566 18.85 -49.03 -22.12
CA PRO A 566 20.19 -48.53 -22.43
C PRO A 566 20.27 -47.01 -22.28
N THR A 567 21.40 -46.52 -21.78
CA THR A 567 21.64 -45.07 -21.63
C THR A 567 21.74 -44.40 -23.00
N GLU A 568 21.02 -43.29 -23.18
CA GLU A 568 21.15 -42.47 -24.39
C GLU A 568 22.52 -41.77 -24.44
N ALA A 569 22.97 -41.41 -25.64
CA ALA A 569 24.17 -40.62 -25.80
C ALA A 569 23.93 -39.18 -25.30
N GLY A 570 24.84 -38.68 -24.48
CA GLY A 570 24.77 -37.34 -23.92
C GLY A 570 25.93 -36.45 -24.36
N VAL A 571 25.77 -35.14 -24.19
CA VAL A 571 26.78 -34.16 -24.59
C VAL A 571 27.88 -34.08 -23.53
N VAL A 572 29.15 -34.21 -23.97
CA VAL A 572 30.30 -34.17 -23.07
C VAL A 572 30.61 -32.73 -22.67
N LEU A 573 30.46 -32.42 -21.38
CA LEU A 573 30.61 -31.08 -20.82
C LEU A 573 31.29 -31.12 -19.44
N PRO A 574 32.02 -30.07 -19.04
CA PRO A 574 32.36 -29.88 -17.64
C PRO A 574 31.07 -29.85 -16.83
N GLN A 575 30.89 -30.82 -15.92
CA GLN A 575 29.68 -30.88 -15.12
C GLN A 575 29.63 -29.62 -14.22
N PRO A 576 28.56 -28.82 -14.28
CA PRO A 576 28.37 -27.72 -13.34
C PRO A 576 28.45 -28.24 -11.91
N ALA A 577 28.96 -27.44 -10.97
CA ALA A 577 29.03 -27.84 -9.57
C ALA A 577 27.64 -28.28 -9.09
N SER A 578 27.57 -29.37 -8.32
CA SER A 578 26.33 -29.98 -7.86
C SER A 578 25.56 -29.05 -6.92
N TRP A 579 24.79 -28.14 -7.49
CA TRP A 579 23.64 -27.54 -6.83
C TRP A 579 22.46 -28.50 -6.99
N HIS A 580 21.55 -28.52 -6.00
CA HIS A 580 20.39 -29.39 -6.02
C HIS A 580 19.63 -29.26 -7.36
N GLY A 581 19.46 -30.37 -8.09
CA GLY A 581 18.79 -30.41 -9.40
C GLY A 581 19.54 -31.23 -10.46
N ALA A 582 18.87 -31.48 -11.58
CA ALA A 582 19.40 -32.21 -12.73
C ALA A 582 19.71 -31.25 -13.89
N TRP A 583 20.87 -31.43 -14.51
CA TRP A 583 21.32 -30.62 -15.63
C TRP A 583 21.17 -31.39 -16.95
N SER A 584 20.61 -30.73 -17.96
CA SER A 584 20.45 -31.27 -19.31
C SER A 584 20.87 -30.23 -20.37
N TRP A 585 21.18 -30.71 -21.57
CA TRP A 585 21.54 -29.88 -22.72
C TRP A 585 20.42 -29.91 -23.75
N ALA A 586 19.93 -28.75 -24.19
CA ALA A 586 18.95 -28.66 -25.25
C ALA A 586 19.52 -27.93 -26.47
N GLU A 587 19.40 -28.52 -27.65
CA GLU A 587 19.84 -27.92 -28.92
C GLU A 587 18.76 -28.03 -30.02
N PRO A 588 18.72 -27.07 -30.97
CA PRO A 588 17.77 -27.13 -32.06
C PRO A 588 18.21 -28.19 -33.09
N ARG A 589 17.27 -29.01 -33.57
CA ARG A 589 17.50 -30.06 -34.56
C ARG A 589 16.64 -29.83 -35.79
N GLY A 590 17.27 -29.35 -36.87
CA GLY A 590 16.58 -29.09 -38.14
C GLY A 590 16.05 -27.66 -38.26
N SER A 591 14.96 -27.34 -37.57
CA SER A 591 14.43 -25.97 -37.46
C SER A 591 14.81 -25.32 -36.13
N GLU A 592 14.71 -24.00 -36.02
CA GLU A 592 14.98 -23.25 -34.77
C GLU A 592 13.93 -23.50 -33.66
N THR A 593 12.84 -24.21 -33.98
CA THR A 593 11.72 -24.48 -33.06
C THR A 593 11.65 -25.95 -32.60
N GLU A 594 12.32 -26.87 -33.29
CA GLU A 594 12.41 -28.27 -32.89
C GLU A 594 13.63 -28.48 -31.98
N TRP A 595 13.39 -28.68 -30.68
CA TRP A 595 14.43 -28.87 -29.69
C TRP A 595 14.62 -30.36 -29.34
N VAL A 596 15.86 -30.78 -29.18
CA VAL A 596 16.21 -32.08 -28.59
C VAL A 596 16.95 -31.85 -27.29
N GLU A 597 16.50 -32.52 -26.24
CA GLU A 597 17.12 -32.52 -24.92
C GLU A 597 17.99 -33.78 -24.75
N LEU A 598 19.24 -33.59 -24.38
CA LEU A 598 20.27 -34.61 -24.23
C LEU A 598 20.82 -34.58 -22.79
N PRO A 599 21.12 -35.74 -22.19
CA PRO A 599 21.76 -35.78 -20.88
C PRO A 599 23.20 -35.23 -20.96
N ILE A 600 23.72 -34.76 -19.82
CA ILE A 600 25.11 -34.30 -19.73
C ILE A 600 26.01 -35.44 -19.27
N VAL A 601 27.09 -35.67 -20.03
CA VAL A 601 28.15 -36.61 -19.66
C VAL A 601 29.35 -35.82 -19.14
N PRO A 602 29.84 -36.09 -17.92
CA PRO A 602 30.98 -35.36 -17.36
C PRO A 602 32.23 -35.50 -18.24
N ALA A 603 32.86 -34.37 -18.56
CA ALA A 603 34.17 -34.36 -19.20
C ALA A 603 35.22 -34.95 -18.26
N ASP A 604 36.04 -35.87 -18.78
CA ASP A 604 37.16 -36.49 -18.06
C ASP A 604 38.50 -36.15 -18.72
N SER A 605 39.59 -36.51 -18.05
CA SER A 605 40.96 -36.31 -18.55
C SER A 605 41.45 -37.46 -19.44
N ALA A 606 40.59 -38.43 -19.76
CA ALA A 606 40.95 -39.60 -20.55
C ALA A 606 40.83 -39.31 -22.05
N ALA A 607 41.70 -39.93 -22.85
CA ALA A 607 41.63 -39.82 -24.30
C ALA A 607 40.64 -40.86 -24.86
N HIS A 608 39.55 -40.39 -25.47
CA HIS A 608 38.50 -41.25 -26.04
C HIS A 608 38.52 -41.22 -27.57
N PHE A 609 39.46 -41.97 -28.17
CA PHE A 609 39.67 -42.00 -29.63
C PHE A 609 38.53 -42.65 -30.44
N GLY A 610 37.54 -43.25 -29.78
CA GLY A 610 36.38 -43.90 -30.42
C GLY A 610 35.09 -43.09 -30.36
N ASP A 611 35.12 -41.90 -29.79
CA ASP A 611 33.95 -41.03 -29.74
C ASP A 611 33.65 -40.43 -31.12
N PRO A 612 32.39 -40.08 -31.40
CA PRO A 612 32.02 -39.23 -32.52
C PRO A 612 32.87 -37.96 -32.56
N GLN A 613 33.08 -37.42 -33.76
CA GLN A 613 33.78 -36.15 -33.92
C GLN A 613 33.04 -35.05 -33.15
N ALA A 614 33.77 -34.22 -32.41
CA ALA A 614 33.18 -33.09 -31.72
C ALA A 614 32.61 -32.07 -32.73
N GLU A 615 31.38 -31.64 -32.50
CA GLU A 615 30.67 -30.70 -33.35
C GLU A 615 30.48 -29.37 -32.61
N ALA A 616 30.38 -28.27 -33.36
CA ALA A 616 30.06 -26.97 -32.79
C ALA A 616 28.56 -26.91 -32.50
N ARG A 617 28.21 -26.93 -31.22
CA ARG A 617 26.83 -26.95 -30.70
C ARG A 617 26.45 -25.58 -30.16
N TYR A 618 25.20 -25.21 -30.37
CA TYR A 618 24.57 -24.00 -29.84
C TYR A 618 23.24 -24.41 -29.22
N GLY A 619 22.97 -23.96 -28.00
CA GLY A 619 21.79 -24.41 -27.28
C GLY A 619 21.64 -23.79 -25.91
N TYR A 620 20.84 -24.44 -25.09
CA TYR A 620 20.59 -24.07 -23.70
C TYR A 620 21.03 -25.19 -22.77
N LEU A 621 21.72 -24.81 -21.71
CA LEU A 621 21.92 -25.64 -20.53
C LEU A 621 20.71 -25.41 -19.61
N LEU A 622 19.98 -26.48 -19.33
CA LEU A 622 18.77 -26.45 -18.52
C LEU A 622 19.07 -27.01 -17.13
N LEU A 623 18.49 -26.39 -16.10
CA LEU A 623 18.51 -26.86 -14.72
C LEU A 623 17.08 -27.08 -14.23
N ASP A 624 16.77 -28.34 -13.93
CA ASP A 624 15.53 -28.73 -13.25
C ASP A 624 15.78 -28.84 -11.75
N ALA A 625 15.13 -27.98 -10.97
CA ALA A 625 15.26 -27.95 -9.51
C ALA A 625 14.46 -29.07 -8.80
N THR A 626 13.66 -29.86 -9.53
CA THR A 626 12.69 -30.81 -8.93
C THR A 626 13.19 -32.22 -8.65
N GLU A 627 14.40 -32.60 -9.04
CA GLU A 627 14.92 -33.93 -8.70
C GLU A 627 15.58 -33.96 -7.32
N LYS A 628 14.95 -34.74 -6.42
CA LYS A 628 15.59 -35.31 -5.24
C LYS A 628 15.45 -36.82 -5.25
#